data_AF-A0A0D0DWK7-F1
#
_entry.id   AF-A0A0D0DWK7-F1
#
_cell.length_a   1.000
_cell.length_b   1.000
_cell.length_c   1.000
_cell.angle_alpha   90.00
_cell.angle_beta   90.00
_cell.angle_gamma   90.00
#
_symmetry.space_group_name_H-M   'P 1'
#
loop_
_entity.id
_entity.type
_entity.pdbx_description
1 polymer ?
#
loop_
_entity_poly.entity_id
_entity_poly.type
_entity_poly.pdbx_seq_one_letter_code
_entity_poly.pdbx_strand_id
1 'polypeptide(L)'
;NLPGAYEFQSVIEAYIVGELQVGCLSGPFRSSPLQVTIKKGIDSAPDKYCICQHLSYEGSMGYSVNDEIDPRGYPTEWGMAEEYTKIIRHAPPGAQAALLDIEAVYHTIPTAPDHKCYTVILFNGHFYLDHNVPFGIASVAGLQGEVAGAVLHIWKTLHIKPTKKWVDDI
;
A
#
# COMPACT_ATOMS: atom_id res chain seq x y z
N ASN A 1 -9.04 -32.75 -31.88
CA ASN A 1 -9.39 -31.91 -30.71
C ASN A 1 -9.27 -32.77 -29.48
N LEU A 2 -8.42 -32.38 -28.53
CA LEU A 2 -8.39 -33.00 -27.21
C LEU A 2 -9.56 -32.44 -26.38
N PRO A 3 -10.08 -33.20 -25.41
CA PRO A 3 -11.18 -32.73 -24.56
C PRO A 3 -10.77 -31.50 -23.75
N GLY A 4 -11.72 -30.59 -23.53
CA GLY A 4 -11.48 -29.32 -22.84
C GLY A 4 -11.52 -29.42 -21.31
N ALA A 5 -11.05 -28.38 -20.62
CA ALA A 5 -11.02 -28.32 -19.15
C ALA A 5 -12.41 -28.53 -18.50
N TYR A 6 -13.49 -28.06 -19.15
CA TYR A 6 -14.86 -28.22 -18.65
C TYR A 6 -15.34 -29.69 -18.62
N GLU A 7 -14.76 -30.56 -19.45
CA GLU A 7 -15.09 -32.00 -19.46
C GLU A 7 -14.36 -32.76 -18.34
N PHE A 8 -13.25 -32.20 -17.82
CA PHE A 8 -12.37 -32.83 -16.84
C PHE A 8 -12.12 -31.93 -15.62
N GLN A 9 -13.14 -31.20 -15.19
CA GLN A 9 -13.00 -30.15 -14.18
C GLN A 9 -12.29 -30.62 -12.90
N SER A 10 -12.68 -31.77 -12.33
CA SER A 10 -12.07 -32.30 -11.10
C SER A 10 -10.59 -32.69 -11.27
N VAL A 11 -10.20 -33.18 -12.46
CA VAL A 11 -8.81 -33.52 -12.77
C VAL A 11 -7.98 -32.25 -12.88
N ILE A 12 -8.51 -31.21 -13.53
CA ILE A 12 -7.84 -29.90 -13.66
C ILE A 12 -7.73 -29.21 -12.30
N GLU A 13 -8.77 -29.25 -11.46
CA GLU A 13 -8.74 -28.73 -10.09
C GLU A 13 -7.66 -29.43 -9.26
N ALA A 14 -7.60 -30.77 -9.29
CA ALA A 14 -6.57 -31.53 -8.59
C ALA A 14 -5.15 -31.18 -9.08
N TYR A 15 -4.96 -31.00 -10.39
CA TYR A 15 -3.69 -30.54 -10.97
C TYR A 15 -3.32 -29.14 -10.46
N ILE A 16 -4.24 -28.16 -10.54
CA ILE A 16 -4.01 -26.79 -10.06
C ILE A 16 -3.61 -26.80 -8.58
N VAL A 17 -4.32 -27.56 -7.74
CA VAL A 17 -4.00 -27.70 -6.32
C VAL A 17 -2.59 -28.27 -6.12
N GLY A 18 -2.20 -29.31 -6.87
CA GLY A 18 -0.87 -29.89 -6.81
C GLY A 18 0.23 -28.90 -7.19
N GLU A 19 0.04 -28.14 -8.27
CA GLU A 19 1.02 -27.15 -8.73
C GLU A 19 1.11 -25.91 -7.82
N LEU A 20 0.00 -25.51 -7.19
CA LEU A 20 -0.01 -24.47 -6.15
C LEU A 20 0.80 -24.90 -4.92
N GLN A 21 0.70 -26.17 -4.51
CA GLN A 21 1.43 -26.70 -3.34
C GLN A 21 2.95 -26.69 -3.52
N VAL A 22 3.44 -26.88 -4.75
CA VAL A 22 4.88 -26.85 -5.08
C VAL A 22 5.36 -25.47 -5.53
N GLY A 23 4.47 -24.46 -5.55
CA GLY A 23 4.80 -23.08 -5.93
C GLY A 23 5.05 -22.89 -7.43
N CYS A 24 4.65 -23.84 -8.27
CA CYS A 24 4.75 -23.73 -9.73
C CYS A 24 3.65 -22.84 -10.33
N LEU A 25 2.51 -22.72 -9.66
CA LEU A 25 1.44 -21.79 -10.00
C LEU A 25 1.22 -20.74 -8.90
N SER A 26 0.53 -19.66 -9.25
CA SER A 26 0.03 -18.65 -8.30
C SER A 26 -1.41 -18.30 -8.64
N GLY A 27 -2.22 -18.04 -7.63
CA GLY A 27 -3.63 -17.69 -7.76
C GLY A 27 -4.54 -18.53 -6.86
N PRO A 28 -5.87 -18.42 -7.03
CA PRO A 28 -6.57 -17.57 -8.00
C PRO A 28 -6.28 -16.08 -7.80
N PHE A 29 -6.37 -15.31 -8.88
CA PHE A 29 -6.19 -13.86 -8.83
C PHE A 29 -7.51 -13.17 -8.52
N ARG A 30 -7.43 -12.17 -7.65
CA ARG A 30 -8.53 -11.27 -7.33
C ARG A 30 -8.22 -9.90 -7.91
N SER A 31 -9.12 -9.40 -8.76
CA SER A 31 -8.99 -8.08 -9.36
C SER A 31 -9.90 -7.05 -8.71
N SER A 32 -9.38 -5.83 -8.53
CA SER A 32 -10.15 -4.68 -8.08
C SER A 32 -10.12 -3.56 -9.13
N PRO A 33 -11.22 -2.80 -9.32
CA PRO A 33 -11.26 -1.72 -10.29
C PRO A 33 -10.36 -0.56 -9.87
N LEU A 34 -9.93 0.25 -10.84
CA LEU A 34 -9.29 1.52 -10.57
C LEU A 34 -10.32 2.61 -10.31
N GLN A 35 -10.02 3.49 -9.35
CA GLN A 35 -10.76 4.71 -9.10
C GLN A 35 -9.85 5.92 -9.29
N VAL A 36 -10.44 7.06 -9.68
CA VAL A 36 -9.72 8.30 -9.94
C VAL A 36 -10.27 9.39 -9.03
N THR A 37 -9.39 9.99 -8.23
CA THR A 37 -9.68 11.23 -7.50
C THR A 37 -9.06 12.40 -8.23
N ILE A 38 -9.83 13.47 -8.40
CA ILE A 38 -9.36 14.70 -9.07
C ILE A 38 -9.09 15.74 -7.99
N LYS A 39 -7.82 16.12 -7.84
CA LYS A 39 -7.41 17.26 -7.02
C LYS A 39 -7.37 18.48 -7.92
N LYS A 40 -8.28 19.43 -7.69
CA LYS A 40 -8.34 20.67 -8.45
C LYS A 40 -7.07 21.48 -8.27
N GLY A 41 -6.50 21.95 -9.37
CA GLY A 41 -5.35 22.84 -9.33
C GLY A 41 -5.70 24.18 -8.70
N ILE A 42 -4.72 24.79 -8.01
CA ILE A 42 -4.83 26.13 -7.41
C ILE A 42 -3.98 27.08 -8.29
N ASP A 43 -4.39 28.34 -8.40
CA ASP A 43 -3.62 29.41 -9.09
C ASP A 43 -3.19 29.06 -10.52
N SER A 44 -4.14 28.56 -11.33
CA SER A 44 -3.93 28.13 -12.72
C SER A 44 -3.08 26.87 -12.92
N ALA A 45 -2.70 26.18 -11.84
CA ALA A 45 -2.10 24.86 -11.95
C ALA A 45 -3.10 23.85 -12.57
N PRO A 46 -2.62 22.86 -13.34
CA PRO A 46 -3.48 21.81 -13.86
C PRO A 46 -4.04 20.92 -12.74
N ASP A 47 -5.19 20.29 -13.01
CA ASP A 47 -5.75 19.27 -12.14
C ASP A 47 -4.79 18.08 -11.99
N LYS A 48 -4.65 17.58 -10.76
CA LYS A 48 -3.89 16.37 -10.46
C LYS A 48 -4.85 15.18 -10.34
N TYR A 49 -4.63 14.17 -11.17
CA TYR A 49 -5.40 12.92 -11.15
C TYR A 49 -4.66 11.89 -10.30
N CYS A 50 -5.29 11.45 -9.22
CA CYS A 50 -4.77 10.41 -8.34
C CYS A 50 -5.52 9.10 -8.62
N ILE A 51 -4.81 8.11 -9.14
CA ILE A 51 -5.35 6.78 -9.41
C ILE A 51 -5.12 5.91 -8.17
N CYS A 52 -6.12 5.15 -7.78
CA CYS A 52 -6.08 4.26 -6.63
C CYS A 52 -6.78 2.95 -7.00
N GLN A 53 -6.29 1.83 -6.47
CA GLN A 53 -6.99 0.56 -6.61
C GLN A 53 -8.14 0.54 -5.58
N HIS A 54 -9.37 0.33 -6.03
CA HIS A 54 -10.53 0.34 -5.15
C HIS A 54 -10.64 -0.99 -4.39
N LEU A 55 -9.73 -1.21 -3.44
CA LEU A 55 -9.62 -2.45 -2.66
C LEU A 55 -10.75 -2.67 -1.65
N SER A 56 -11.60 -1.66 -1.44
CA SER A 56 -12.88 -1.75 -0.71
C SER A 56 -14.07 -2.12 -1.60
N TYR A 57 -13.86 -2.37 -2.91
CA TYR A 57 -14.92 -2.83 -3.79
C TYR A 57 -15.23 -4.32 -3.57
N GLU A 58 -16.46 -4.63 -3.14
CA GLU A 58 -16.90 -6.00 -2.83
C GLU A 58 -17.15 -6.87 -4.08
N GLY A 59 -17.57 -6.24 -5.18
CA GLY A 59 -17.90 -6.94 -6.42
C GLY A 59 -18.96 -8.03 -6.25
N SER A 60 -18.83 -9.12 -7.01
CA SER A 60 -19.73 -10.28 -6.96
C SER A 60 -19.47 -11.23 -5.78
N MET A 61 -18.35 -11.07 -5.08
CA MET A 61 -17.96 -11.94 -3.96
C MET A 61 -18.64 -11.54 -2.64
N GLY A 62 -19.18 -10.31 -2.55
CA GLY A 62 -19.90 -9.82 -1.37
C GLY A 62 -19.01 -9.40 -0.19
N TYR A 63 -17.69 -9.34 -0.41
CA TYR A 63 -16.71 -8.75 0.50
C TYR A 63 -15.54 -8.24 -0.34
N SER A 64 -14.77 -7.29 0.16
CA SER A 64 -13.66 -6.59 -0.49
C SER A 64 -12.29 -7.17 -0.09
N VAL A 65 -11.18 -6.73 -0.70
CA VAL A 65 -9.82 -7.14 -0.27
C VAL A 65 -9.54 -6.58 1.11
N ASN A 66 -9.99 -5.35 1.37
CA ASN A 66 -9.80 -4.69 2.65
C ASN A 66 -10.58 -5.34 3.80
N ASP A 67 -11.67 -6.07 3.52
CA ASP A 67 -12.40 -6.83 4.55
C ASP A 67 -11.62 -8.03 5.08
N GLU A 68 -10.62 -8.50 4.32
CA GLU A 68 -9.73 -9.60 4.72
C GLU A 68 -8.53 -9.12 5.56
N ILE A 69 -8.39 -7.81 5.75
CA ILE A 69 -7.26 -7.20 6.46
C ILE A 69 -7.77 -6.63 7.77
N ASP A 70 -7.20 -7.09 8.90
CA ASP A 70 -7.42 -6.43 10.19
C ASP A 70 -6.45 -5.24 10.34
N PRO A 71 -6.90 -3.97 10.21
CA PRO A 71 -6.01 -2.82 10.31
C PRO A 71 -5.40 -2.67 11.71
N ARG A 72 -5.97 -3.30 12.74
CA ARG A 72 -5.41 -3.29 14.11
C ARG A 72 -4.09 -4.05 14.19
N GLY A 73 -3.82 -4.95 13.24
CA GLY A 73 -2.53 -5.63 13.09
C GLY A 73 -1.42 -4.74 12.53
N TYR A 74 -1.75 -3.52 12.09
CA TYR A 74 -0.83 -2.58 11.44
C TYR A 74 -0.89 -1.20 12.12
N PRO A 75 -0.53 -1.10 13.42
CA PRO A 75 -0.51 0.17 14.12
C PRO A 75 0.57 1.10 13.57
N THR A 76 0.42 2.41 13.78
CA THR A 76 1.44 3.41 13.49
C THR A 76 1.29 4.59 14.44
N GLU A 77 2.42 5.16 14.85
CA GLU A 77 2.47 6.38 15.66
C GLU A 77 2.77 7.59 14.79
N TRP A 78 2.08 8.69 15.05
CA TRP A 78 2.28 9.96 14.35
C TRP A 78 2.68 11.07 15.32
N GLY A 79 3.53 11.99 14.84
CA GLY A 79 3.79 13.23 15.54
C GLY A 79 2.55 14.11 15.54
N MET A 80 2.16 14.63 16.71
CA MET A 80 1.01 15.53 16.81
C MET A 80 1.43 16.98 16.61
N ALA A 81 0.53 17.82 16.07
CA ALA A 81 0.79 19.24 15.82
C ALA A 81 1.32 20.00 17.05
N GLU A 82 0.84 19.64 18.24
CA GLU A 82 1.33 20.20 19.51
C GLU A 82 2.79 19.88 19.79
N GLU A 83 3.25 18.69 19.39
CA GLU A 83 4.64 18.28 19.57
C GLU A 83 5.57 19.06 18.65
N TYR A 84 5.17 19.27 17.39
CA TYR A 84 5.90 20.15 16.46
C TYR A 84 5.97 21.59 17.00
N THR A 85 4.86 22.10 17.55
CA THR A 85 4.83 23.44 18.16
C THR A 85 5.77 23.52 19.36
N LYS A 86 5.83 22.49 20.21
CA LYS A 86 6.79 22.43 21.33
C LYS A 86 8.23 22.40 20.82
N ILE A 87 8.54 21.65 19.76
CA ILE A 87 9.87 21.62 19.15
C ILE A 87 10.27 23.02 18.68
N ILE A 88 9.42 23.68 17.89
CA ILE A 88 9.68 25.02 17.34
C ILE A 88 9.84 26.05 18.46
N ARG A 89 8.95 26.06 19.45
CA ARG A 89 8.96 27.02 20.56
C ARG A 89 10.24 26.97 21.40
N HIS A 90 10.83 25.79 21.58
CA HIS A 90 12.03 25.59 22.40
C HIS A 90 13.32 25.51 21.59
N ALA A 91 13.25 25.70 20.27
CA ALA A 91 14.43 25.73 19.42
C ALA A 91 15.32 26.93 19.78
N PRO A 92 16.64 26.73 19.98
CA PRO A 92 17.54 27.84 20.26
C PRO A 92 17.70 28.75 19.03
N PRO A 93 18.08 30.03 19.21
CA PRO A 93 18.42 30.90 18.09
C PRO A 93 19.47 30.26 17.17
N GLY A 94 19.21 30.29 15.86
CA GLY A 94 20.09 29.67 14.86
C GLY A 94 19.86 28.17 14.63
N ALA A 95 18.87 27.56 15.29
CA ALA A 95 18.47 26.19 14.99
C ALA A 95 18.06 26.02 13.52
N GLN A 96 18.42 24.88 12.95
CA GLN A 96 18.02 24.47 11.60
C GLN A 96 17.05 23.29 11.69
N ALA A 97 16.14 23.21 10.73
CA ALA A 97 15.22 22.09 10.57
C ALA A 97 15.32 21.57 9.12
N ALA A 98 15.07 20.28 8.97
CA ALA A 98 14.90 19.62 7.67
C ALA A 98 13.57 18.88 7.69
N LEU A 99 12.96 18.76 6.53
CA LEU A 99 11.79 17.93 6.26
C LEU A 99 12.14 17.03 5.09
N LEU A 100 11.95 15.73 5.27
CA LEU A 100 12.06 14.74 4.20
C LEU A 100 10.65 14.32 3.80
N ASP A 101 10.30 14.58 2.54
CA ASP A 101 9.09 14.07 1.90
C ASP A 101 9.47 12.82 1.08
N ILE A 102 8.90 11.66 1.42
CA ILE A 102 9.16 10.43 0.69
C ILE A 102 8.20 10.33 -0.50
N GLU A 103 8.73 10.61 -1.69
CA GLU A 103 7.94 10.53 -2.92
C GLU A 103 7.35 9.13 -3.12
N ALA A 104 6.03 9.09 -3.36
CA ALA A 104 5.28 7.87 -3.62
C ALA A 104 5.50 6.78 -2.55
N VAL A 105 5.56 7.17 -1.27
CA VAL A 105 6.02 6.32 -0.16
C VAL A 105 5.41 4.90 -0.14
N TYR A 106 4.12 4.73 -0.45
CA TYR A 106 3.49 3.41 -0.45
C TYR A 106 4.03 2.50 -1.57
N HIS A 107 4.34 3.07 -2.73
CA HIS A 107 4.97 2.36 -3.84
C HIS A 107 6.46 2.06 -3.58
N THR A 108 7.01 2.39 -2.41
CA THR A 108 8.36 1.97 -2.01
C THR A 108 8.37 0.66 -1.23
N ILE A 109 7.19 0.19 -0.80
CA ILE A 109 7.03 -1.03 0.01
C ILE A 109 6.68 -2.19 -0.93
N PRO A 110 7.51 -3.23 -1.06
CA PRO A 110 7.20 -4.38 -1.89
C PRO A 110 6.01 -5.17 -1.34
N THR A 111 5.09 -5.58 -2.22
CA THR A 111 4.04 -6.53 -1.89
C THR A 111 4.64 -7.92 -1.79
N ALA A 112 4.36 -8.62 -0.68
CA ALA A 112 4.80 -10.00 -0.48
C ALA A 112 4.32 -10.88 -1.65
N PRO A 113 5.15 -11.79 -2.19
CA PRO A 113 4.80 -12.62 -3.35
C PRO A 113 3.41 -13.27 -3.25
N ASP A 114 3.10 -13.85 -2.09
CA ASP A 114 1.84 -14.54 -1.83
C ASP A 114 0.62 -13.61 -1.77
N HIS A 115 0.84 -12.30 -1.59
CA HIS A 115 -0.24 -11.30 -1.53
C HIS A 115 -0.48 -10.61 -2.87
N LYS A 116 0.42 -10.79 -3.85
CA LYS A 116 0.27 -10.17 -5.19
C LYS A 116 -1.00 -10.64 -5.89
N CYS A 117 -1.52 -11.83 -5.56
CA CYS A 117 -2.77 -12.31 -6.11
C CYS A 117 -3.98 -11.42 -5.77
N TYR A 118 -3.89 -10.56 -4.74
CA TYR A 118 -4.94 -9.62 -4.32
C TYR A 118 -4.76 -8.19 -4.85
N THR A 119 -3.63 -7.90 -5.50
CA THR A 119 -3.30 -6.56 -6.03
C THR A 119 -3.45 -6.49 -7.55
N VAL A 120 -4.21 -7.42 -8.15
CA VAL A 120 -4.39 -7.46 -9.61
C VAL A 120 -5.36 -6.37 -10.07
N ILE A 121 -5.00 -5.69 -11.15
CA ILE A 121 -5.85 -4.72 -11.84
C ILE A 121 -6.32 -5.36 -13.14
N LEU A 122 -7.63 -5.39 -13.37
CA LEU A 122 -8.22 -5.75 -14.66
C LEU A 122 -8.68 -4.47 -15.37
N PHE A 123 -8.03 -4.13 -16.48
CA PHE A 123 -8.39 -2.95 -17.27
C PHE A 123 -8.26 -3.25 -18.76
N ASN A 124 -9.30 -2.92 -19.54
CA ASN A 124 -9.36 -3.16 -20.99
C ASN A 124 -9.01 -4.62 -21.41
N GLY A 125 -9.45 -5.60 -20.62
CA GLY A 125 -9.19 -7.02 -20.90
C GLY A 125 -7.75 -7.48 -20.60
N HIS A 126 -6.93 -6.62 -20.00
CA HIS A 126 -5.56 -6.92 -19.59
C HIS A 126 -5.43 -6.95 -18.07
N PHE A 127 -4.55 -7.82 -17.59
CA PHE A 127 -4.18 -7.93 -16.18
C PHE A 127 -2.87 -7.21 -15.92
N TYR A 128 -2.86 -6.38 -14.89
CA TYR A 128 -1.67 -5.72 -14.38
C TYR A 128 -1.49 -6.11 -12.91
N LEU A 129 -0.24 -6.28 -12.50
CA LEU A 129 0.09 -6.68 -11.15
C LEU A 129 0.81 -5.55 -10.44
N ASP A 130 0.30 -5.11 -9.29
CA ASP A 130 1.08 -4.21 -8.45
C ASP A 130 2.14 -5.02 -7.69
N HIS A 131 3.41 -4.67 -7.91
CA HIS A 131 4.53 -5.29 -7.23
C HIS A 131 4.81 -4.64 -5.88
N ASN A 132 4.33 -3.42 -5.68
CA ASN A 132 4.46 -2.68 -4.44
C ASN A 132 3.06 -2.50 -3.82
N VAL A 133 3.01 -1.93 -2.63
CA VAL A 133 1.76 -1.75 -1.92
C VAL A 133 0.95 -0.65 -2.61
N PRO A 134 -0.23 -0.95 -3.18
CA PRO A 134 -1.02 0.05 -3.90
C PRO A 134 -1.65 1.05 -2.92
N PHE A 135 -1.94 2.25 -3.43
CA PHE A 135 -2.91 3.13 -2.76
C PHE A 135 -4.27 2.41 -2.65
N GLY A 136 -4.89 2.52 -1.47
CA GLY A 136 -6.23 1.99 -1.19
C GLY A 136 -6.27 0.77 -0.27
N ILE A 137 -5.12 0.18 0.09
CA ILE A 137 -5.08 -0.97 1.01
C ILE A 137 -5.25 -0.50 2.48
N ALA A 138 -6.00 -1.25 3.27
CA ALA A 138 -6.34 -0.88 4.66
C ALA A 138 -5.12 -0.82 5.60
N SER A 139 -4.07 -1.61 5.34
CA SER A 139 -2.87 -1.70 6.18
C SER A 139 -1.78 -0.69 5.83
N VAL A 140 -1.97 0.15 4.81
CA VAL A 140 -0.89 0.95 4.19
C VAL A 140 -0.20 1.89 5.18
N ALA A 141 -0.98 2.53 6.05
CA ALA A 141 -0.49 3.50 7.01
C ALA A 141 0.41 2.85 8.08
N GLY A 142 0.10 1.62 8.49
CA GLY A 142 0.93 0.85 9.41
C GLY A 142 2.21 0.35 8.75
N LEU A 143 2.10 -0.24 7.55
CA LEU A 143 3.26 -0.72 6.80
C LEU A 143 4.30 0.38 6.55
N GLN A 144 3.85 1.55 6.10
CA GLN A 144 4.73 2.70 5.94
C GLN A 144 5.20 3.25 7.30
N GLY A 145 4.30 3.26 8.27
CA GLY A 145 4.56 3.74 9.62
C GLY A 145 5.74 3.04 10.29
N GLU A 146 5.88 1.73 10.09
CA GLU A 146 7.02 0.92 10.54
C GLU A 146 8.33 1.33 9.88
N VAL A 147 8.34 1.52 8.55
CA VAL A 147 9.53 1.96 7.81
C VAL A 147 9.99 3.33 8.29
N ALA A 148 9.08 4.30 8.40
CA ALA A 148 9.39 5.62 8.92
C ALA A 148 9.79 5.58 10.41
N GLY A 149 9.18 4.69 11.21
CA GLY A 149 9.57 4.45 12.60
C GLY A 149 11.01 3.94 12.73
N ALA A 150 11.42 3.02 11.87
CA ALA A 150 12.81 2.54 11.81
C ALA A 150 13.80 3.68 11.49
N VAL A 151 13.46 4.56 10.54
CA VAL A 151 14.27 5.76 10.21
C VAL A 151 14.40 6.66 11.45
N LEU A 152 13.30 6.97 12.14
CA LEU A 152 13.33 7.78 13.36
C LEU A 152 14.19 7.13 14.46
N HIS A 153 14.15 5.79 14.60
CA HIS A 153 14.96 5.08 15.58
C HIS A 153 16.46 5.19 15.28
N ILE A 154 16.85 5.05 14.01
CA ILE A 154 18.22 5.24 13.55
C ILE A 154 18.68 6.68 13.86
N TRP A 155 17.89 7.68 13.47
CA TRP A 155 18.21 9.09 13.71
C TRP A 155 18.34 9.44 15.19
N LYS A 156 17.45 8.92 16.03
CA LYS A 156 17.53 9.07 17.48
C LYS A 156 18.83 8.50 18.04
N THR A 157 19.26 7.34 17.53
CA THR A 157 20.52 6.68 17.90
C THR A 157 21.73 7.52 17.46
N LEU A 158 21.65 8.17 16.29
CA LEU A 158 22.65 9.10 15.77
C LEU A 158 22.57 10.51 16.39
N HIS A 159 21.73 10.71 17.41
CA HIS A 159 21.51 11.99 18.09
C HIS A 159 20.95 13.11 17.20
N ILE A 160 20.30 12.76 16.09
CA ILE A 160 19.50 13.67 15.27
C ILE A 160 18.13 13.78 15.95
N LYS A 161 17.94 14.83 16.76
CA LYS A 161 16.73 15.07 17.56
C LYS A 161 16.52 16.56 17.82
N PRO A 162 15.28 17.02 18.08
CA PRO A 162 14.04 16.23 18.06
C PRO A 162 13.57 15.90 16.63
N THR A 163 12.99 14.71 16.43
CA THR A 163 12.48 14.21 15.15
C THR A 163 11.06 13.64 15.33
N LYS A 164 10.21 13.79 14.32
CA LYS A 164 8.80 13.38 14.31
C LYS A 164 8.43 12.93 12.90
N LYS A 165 7.39 12.11 12.76
CA LYS A 165 6.89 11.68 11.45
C LYS A 165 5.40 11.94 11.32
N TRP A 166 4.96 12.22 10.11
CA TRP A 166 3.55 12.31 9.75
C TRP A 166 3.36 11.74 8.34
N VAL A 167 2.82 10.53 8.23
CA VAL A 167 2.69 9.82 6.95
C VAL A 167 4.04 9.77 6.22
N ASP A 168 4.16 10.42 5.06
CA ASP A 168 5.34 10.53 4.19
C ASP A 168 6.38 11.56 4.66
N ASP A 169 6.02 12.44 5.59
CA ASP A 169 6.88 13.46 6.16
C ASP A 169 7.70 12.95 7.36
N ILE A 170 9.01 13.22 7.37
CA ILE A 170 9.94 12.95 8.50
C ILE A 170 10.80 14.17 8.81
#